data_AF-A0A2G6GGI3-F1
#
_entry.id   AF-A0A2G6GGI3-F1
#
_cell.length_a   1.000
_cell.length_b   1.000
_cell.length_c   1.000
_cell.angle_alpha   90.00
_cell.angle_beta   90.00
_cell.angle_gamma   90.00
#
_symmetry.space_group_name_H-M   'P 1'
#
loop_
_entity.id
_entity.type
_entity.pdbx_description
1 polymer ?
#
loop_
_entity_poly.entity_id
_entity_poly.type
_entity_poly.pdbx_seq_one_letter_code
_entity_poly.pdbx_strand_id
1 'polypeptide(L)'
;MRGSTSRKKELVEVGGRPILWHVMRIFSAHGCHRFVLALGYGQDQIRRYFWEYEPITRDVTLHLGGADNGRSHATFHSEFNHPPWDVSLVDTGLNREKASRIAQLSEYLHADRFFVAYGD
;
A
#
# COMPACT_ATOMS: atom_id res chain seq x y z
N MET A 1 13.06 10.98 26.26
CA MET A 1 13.00 11.42 24.85
C MET A 1 13.19 10.18 23.98
N ARG A 2 12.11 9.50 23.56
CA ARG A 2 12.20 8.29 22.72
C ARG A 2 12.33 8.72 21.27
N GLY A 3 13.32 8.19 20.56
CA GLY A 3 13.69 8.59 19.21
C GLY A 3 12.48 8.57 18.27
N SER A 4 12.29 9.67 17.55
CA SER A 4 11.24 9.77 16.54
C SER A 4 11.49 8.71 15.46
N THR A 5 10.70 7.65 15.45
CA THR A 5 10.58 6.82 14.25
C THR A 5 9.94 7.72 13.20
N SER A 6 10.77 8.30 12.32
CA SER A 6 10.31 9.23 11.30
C SER A 6 9.27 8.53 10.42
N ARG A 7 8.02 9.00 10.49
CA ARG A 7 6.94 8.52 9.64
C ARG A 7 7.30 8.82 8.18
N LYS A 8 7.09 7.84 7.30
CA LYS A 8 7.29 8.01 5.87
C LYS A 8 6.50 9.20 5.33
N LYS A 9 7.11 9.99 4.44
CA LYS A 9 6.45 11.17 3.83
C LYS A 9 5.18 10.77 3.06
N GLU A 10 5.24 9.60 2.43
CA GLU A 10 4.15 8.96 1.70
C GLU A 10 2.96 8.61 2.63
N LEU A 11 3.25 8.45 3.93
CA LEU A 11 2.28 8.14 5.00
C LEU A 11 1.87 9.36 5.82
N VAL A 12 2.29 10.57 5.46
CA VAL A 12 1.75 11.80 6.05
C VAL A 12 0.28 11.89 5.68
N GLU A 13 -0.57 12.22 6.67
CA GLU A 13 -2.02 12.21 6.49
C GLU A 13 -2.54 13.58 6.07
N VAL A 14 -3.47 13.57 5.12
CA VAL A 14 -4.30 14.71 4.72
C VAL A 14 -5.75 14.25 4.76
N GLY A 15 -6.60 14.87 5.58
CA GLY A 15 -8.00 14.44 5.73
C GLY A 15 -8.18 13.00 6.22
N GLY A 16 -7.30 12.51 7.10
CA GLY A 16 -7.38 11.16 7.68
C GLY A 16 -6.93 10.02 6.75
N ARG A 17 -6.31 10.34 5.61
CA ARG A 17 -5.73 9.37 4.68
C ARG A 17 -4.31 9.77 4.27
N PRO A 18 -3.38 8.82 4.08
CA PRO A 18 -2.04 9.11 3.58
C PRO A 18 -2.00 9.85 2.24
N ILE A 19 -0.98 10.68 2.00
CA ILE A 19 -0.70 11.30 0.69
C ILE A 19 -0.65 10.23 -0.42
N LEU A 20 0.00 9.10 -0.16
CA LEU A 20 0.06 7.98 -1.11
C LEU A 20 -1.34 7.50 -1.54
N TRP A 21 -2.29 7.44 -0.61
CA TRP A 21 -3.67 7.06 -0.90
C TRP A 21 -4.34 8.08 -1.84
N HIS A 22 -4.10 9.38 -1.62
CA HIS A 22 -4.63 10.45 -2.47
C HIS A 22 -4.04 10.40 -3.88
N VAL A 23 -2.73 10.18 -4.01
CA VAL A 23 -2.06 10.01 -5.31
C VAL A 23 -2.67 8.83 -6.07
N MET A 24 -2.80 7.68 -5.41
CA MET A 24 -3.45 6.50 -6.01
C MET A 24 -4.90 6.77 -6.41
N ARG A 25 -5.65 7.51 -5.58
CA ARG A 25 -7.03 7.94 -5.88
C ARG A 25 -7.15 8.79 -7.13
N ILE A 26 -6.19 9.68 -7.41
CA ILE A 26 -6.15 10.50 -8.62
C ILE A 26 -6.02 9.59 -9.85
N PHE A 27 -5.01 8.73 -9.88
CA PHE A 27 -4.80 7.78 -10.99
C PHE A 27 -6.00 6.84 -11.18
N SER A 28 -6.56 6.38 -10.06
CA SER A 28 -7.73 5.51 -10.08
C SER A 28 -9.00 6.19 -10.60
N ALA A 29 -9.13 7.52 -10.47
CA ALA A 29 -10.21 8.27 -11.09
C ALA A 29 -10.08 8.32 -12.63
N HIS A 30 -8.88 8.06 -13.14
CA HIS A 30 -8.57 7.96 -14.57
C HIS A 30 -8.43 6.50 -15.06
N GLY A 31 -8.99 5.53 -14.32
CA GLY A 31 -9.02 4.12 -14.72
C GLY A 31 -7.73 3.33 -14.47
N CYS A 32 -6.75 3.91 -13.76
CA CYS A 32 -5.53 3.21 -13.40
C CYS A 32 -5.66 2.58 -12.00
N HIS A 33 -5.86 1.27 -11.93
CA HIS A 33 -6.10 0.55 -10.68
C HIS A 33 -4.95 -0.37 -10.23
N ARG A 34 -3.93 -0.56 -11.08
CA ARG A 34 -2.76 -1.38 -10.79
C ARG A 34 -1.57 -0.50 -10.45
N PHE A 35 -1.04 -0.66 -9.25
CA PHE A 35 0.05 0.13 -8.70
C PHE A 35 1.24 -0.77 -8.37
N VAL A 36 2.43 -0.37 -8.83
CA VAL A 36 3.69 -1.03 -8.44
C VAL A 36 4.49 -0.02 -7.65
N LEU A 37 4.66 -0.26 -6.35
CA LEU A 37 5.37 0.64 -5.45
C LEU A 37 6.82 0.18 -5.30
N ALA A 38 7.76 1.02 -5.76
CA ALA A 38 9.18 0.82 -5.55
C ALA A 38 9.57 1.16 -4.11
N LEU A 39 9.66 0.15 -3.25
CA LEU A 39 10.01 0.31 -1.85
C LEU A 39 11.53 0.37 -1.65
N GLY A 40 11.94 0.93 -0.51
CA GLY A 40 13.34 1.06 -0.11
C GLY A 40 13.45 1.24 1.40
N TYR A 41 14.19 2.25 1.86
CA TYR A 41 14.29 2.55 3.30
C TYR A 41 12.90 2.66 3.93
N GLY A 42 12.68 2.10 5.11
CA GLY A 42 11.37 2.16 5.80
C GLY A 42 10.21 1.49 5.08
N GLN A 43 10.47 0.53 4.20
CA GLN A 43 9.45 -0.25 3.49
C GLN A 43 8.43 -0.92 4.42
N ASP A 44 8.84 -1.30 5.64
CA ASP A 44 7.97 -1.95 6.62
C ASP A 44 6.75 -1.09 6.97
N GLN A 45 6.90 0.24 7.00
CA GLN A 45 5.78 1.14 7.27
C GLN A 45 4.74 1.10 6.14
N ILE A 46 5.20 1.06 4.88
CA ILE A 46 4.31 0.98 3.71
C ILE A 46 3.65 -0.40 3.63
N ARG A 47 4.42 -1.48 3.84
CA ARG A 47 3.91 -2.85 3.88
C ARG A 47 2.83 -3.00 4.94
N ARG A 48 3.11 -2.52 6.15
CA ARG A 48 2.16 -2.52 7.26
C ARG A 48 0.90 -1.75 6.92
N TYR A 49 1.01 -0.55 6.35
CA TYR A 49 -0.15 0.25 5.95
C TYR A 49 -1.10 -0.52 5.03
N PHE A 50 -0.59 -1.17 3.98
CA PHE A 50 -1.45 -1.94 3.07
C PHE A 50 -1.95 -3.25 3.69
N TRP A 51 -1.14 -3.92 4.52
CA TRP A 51 -1.55 -5.14 5.21
C TRP A 51 -2.66 -4.89 6.24
N GLU A 52 -2.58 -3.76 6.93
CA GLU A 52 -3.55 -3.35 7.95
C GLU A 52 -4.64 -2.43 7.37
N TYR A 53 -4.67 -2.19 6.06
CA TYR A 53 -5.58 -1.23 5.44
C TYR A 53 -7.04 -1.58 5.70
N GLU A 54 -7.47 -2.80 5.36
CA GLU A 54 -8.86 -3.22 5.54
C GLU A 54 -9.25 -3.24 7.03
N PRO A 55 -8.47 -3.85 7.95
CA PRO A 55 -8.81 -3.86 9.39
C PRO A 55 -8.82 -2.50 10.08
N ILE A 56 -8.00 -1.53 9.64
CA ILE A 56 -7.98 -0.18 10.24
C ILE A 56 -9.12 0.68 9.72
N THR A 57 -9.51 0.47 8.46
CA THR A 57 -10.46 1.36 7.79
C THR A 57 -11.91 0.89 7.84
N ARG A 58 -12.15 -0.33 8.34
CA ARG A 58 -13.46 -0.99 8.36
C ARG A 58 -13.70 -1.70 9.68
N ASP A 59 -14.97 -1.76 10.08
CA ASP A 59 -15.39 -2.58 11.20
C ASP A 59 -15.16 -4.06 10.87
N VAL A 60 -14.48 -4.78 11.77
CA VAL A 60 -14.04 -6.16 11.56
C VAL A 60 -14.33 -7.04 12.78
N THR A 61 -14.87 -8.23 12.53
CA THR A 61 -14.92 -9.32 13.51
C THR A 61 -13.83 -10.32 13.21
N LEU A 62 -12.96 -10.57 14.19
CA LEU A 62 -11.91 -11.58 14.10
C LEU A 62 -12.39 -12.88 14.74
N HIS A 63 -12.49 -13.93 13.95
CA HIS A 63 -12.76 -15.28 14.42
C HIS A 63 -11.41 -15.94 14.68
N LEU A 64 -11.01 -16.00 15.95
CA LEU A 64 -9.73 -16.54 16.38
C LEU A 64 -9.96 -17.95 16.93
N GLY A 65 -9.25 -18.94 16.37
CA GLY A 65 -9.23 -20.36 16.74
C GLY A 65 -10.32 -20.88 17.69
N GLY A 66 -11.40 -21.46 17.15
CA GLY A 66 -12.42 -22.19 17.90
C GLY A 66 -13.40 -23.00 17.03
N ALA A 67 -13.67 -24.24 17.46
CA ALA A 67 -14.62 -25.27 17.00
C ALA A 67 -14.63 -25.70 15.50
N ASP A 68 -14.55 -24.78 14.55
CA ASP A 68 -14.53 -25.09 13.12
C ASP A 68 -13.11 -24.94 12.55
N ASN A 69 -12.46 -26.09 12.33
CA ASN A 69 -11.30 -26.27 11.45
C ASN A 69 -10.01 -25.50 11.83
N GLY A 70 -9.97 -24.83 12.97
CA GLY A 70 -8.76 -24.23 13.55
C GLY A 70 -8.16 -23.05 12.77
N ARG A 71 -8.88 -22.49 11.80
CA ARG A 71 -8.39 -21.36 10.99
C ARG A 71 -8.97 -20.04 11.47
N SER A 72 -8.08 -19.12 11.82
CA SER A 72 -8.48 -17.75 12.07
C SER A 72 -8.91 -17.07 10.76
N HIS A 73 -9.99 -16.29 10.80
CA HIS A 73 -10.47 -15.50 9.67
C HIS A 73 -11.11 -14.19 10.13
N ALA A 74 -11.27 -13.25 9.20
CA ALA A 74 -11.85 -11.93 9.47
C ALA A 74 -13.13 -11.73 8.65
N THR A 75 -14.15 -11.15 9.27
CA THR A 75 -15.38 -10.69 8.60
C THR A 75 -15.43 -9.18 8.66
N PHE A 76 -15.49 -8.51 7.50
CA PHE A 76 -15.57 -7.05 7.40
C PHE A 76 -17.01 -6.62 7.14
N HIS A 77 -17.51 -5.62 7.87
CA HIS A 77 -18.94 -5.30 7.92
C HIS A 77 -19.37 -4.08 7.10
N SER A 78 -18.43 -3.30 6.57
CA SER A 78 -18.69 -2.12 5.72
C SER A 78 -18.26 -2.36 4.27
N GLU A 79 -18.75 -1.57 3.32
CA GLU A 79 -18.28 -1.62 1.92
C GLU A 79 -16.85 -1.11 1.75
N PHE A 80 -16.22 -1.45 0.62
CA PHE A 80 -14.88 -0.97 0.27
C PHE A 80 -14.88 0.56 0.18
N ASN A 81 -14.00 1.22 0.94
CA ASN A 81 -13.83 2.67 0.90
C ASN A 81 -12.66 3.10 -0.01
N HIS A 82 -12.36 2.29 -1.03
CA HIS A 82 -11.41 2.60 -2.09
C HIS A 82 -11.78 1.82 -3.37
N PRO A 83 -11.34 2.29 -4.54
CA PRO A 83 -11.48 1.54 -5.80
C PRO A 83 -10.71 0.21 -5.73
N PRO A 84 -11.07 -0.81 -6.54
CA PRO A 84 -10.47 -2.14 -6.50
C PRO A 84 -9.02 -2.09 -6.99
N TRP A 85 -8.09 -1.81 -6.08
CA TRP A 85 -6.67 -1.64 -6.37
C TRP A 85 -5.91 -2.96 -6.31
N ASP A 86 -5.03 -3.17 -7.29
CA ASP A 86 -3.99 -4.20 -7.26
C ASP A 86 -2.66 -3.49 -6.94
N VAL A 87 -2.10 -3.75 -5.75
CA VAL A 87 -0.91 -3.05 -5.25
C VAL A 87 0.24 -4.03 -5.04
N SER A 88 1.24 -3.96 -5.91
CA SER A 88 2.49 -4.70 -5.79
C SER A 88 3.52 -3.92 -4.97
N LEU A 89 4.01 -4.52 -3.88
CA LEU A 89 4.97 -3.92 -2.95
C LEU A 89 6.37 -4.52 -3.14
N VAL A 90 7.17 -3.90 -4.02
CA VAL A 90 8.44 -4.46 -4.50
C VAL A 90 9.62 -3.79 -3.79
N ASP A 91 10.49 -4.57 -3.16
CA ASP A 91 11.74 -4.04 -2.60
C ASP A 91 12.73 -3.78 -3.73
N THR A 92 13.07 -2.51 -3.95
CA THR A 92 14.04 -2.07 -4.97
C THR A 92 15.40 -1.72 -4.38
N GLY A 93 15.61 -1.98 -3.09
CA GLY A 93 16.87 -1.78 -2.37
C GLY A 93 17.04 -0.40 -1.71
N LEU A 94 17.92 -0.36 -0.71
CA LEU A 94 18.22 0.85 0.09
C LEU A 94 19.04 1.89 -0.69
N ASN A 95 20.09 1.47 -1.40
CA ASN A 95 21.11 2.35 -1.99
C ASN A 95 21.00 2.46 -3.52
N ARG A 96 19.81 2.79 -4.02
CA ARG A 96 19.51 2.79 -5.45
C ARG A 96 18.95 4.14 -5.92
N GLU A 97 19.54 4.63 -7.02
CA GLU A 97 19.11 5.82 -7.75
C GLU A 97 17.70 5.66 -8.33
N LYS A 98 16.96 6.77 -8.48
CA LYS A 98 15.54 6.76 -8.89
C LYS A 98 15.27 5.94 -10.16
N ALA A 99 16.06 6.14 -11.21
CA ALA A 99 15.88 5.42 -12.48
C ALA A 99 16.14 3.90 -12.34
N SER A 100 17.11 3.51 -11.53
CA SER A 100 17.43 2.09 -11.30
C SER A 100 16.33 1.34 -10.56
N ARG A 101 15.49 2.04 -9.80
CA ARG A 101 14.31 1.44 -9.15
C ARG A 101 13.26 1.05 -10.20
N ILE A 102 13.00 1.92 -11.17
CA ILE A 102 12.05 1.65 -12.26
C ILE A 102 12.52 0.45 -13.09
N ALA A 103 13.82 0.36 -13.40
CA ALA A 103 14.36 -0.77 -14.16
C ALA A 103 14.13 -2.13 -13.46
N GLN A 104 14.26 -2.17 -12.13
CA GLN A 104 13.99 -3.37 -11.32
C GLN A 104 12.50 -3.74 -11.29
N LEU A 105 11.60 -2.78 -11.54
CA LEU A 105 10.16 -3.05 -11.61
C LEU A 105 9.72 -3.63 -12.96
N SER A 106 10.61 -3.75 -13.95
CA SER A 106 10.26 -4.17 -15.31
C SER A 106 9.44 -5.46 -15.37
N GLU A 107 9.74 -6.44 -14.52
CA GLU A 107 9.00 -7.71 -14.45
C GLU A 107 7.55 -7.56 -13.97
N TYR A 108 7.21 -6.45 -13.30
CA TYR A 108 5.86 -6.14 -12.83
C TYR A 108 5.09 -5.21 -13.79
N LEU A 109 5.77 -4.63 -14.78
CA LEU A 109 5.20 -3.72 -15.77
C LEU A 109 4.81 -4.49 -17.03
N HIS A 110 3.54 -4.87 -17.13
CA HIS A 110 3.03 -5.69 -18.24
C HIS A 110 2.37 -4.88 -19.37
N ALA A 111 2.38 -3.55 -19.29
CA ALA A 111 1.74 -2.68 -20.27
C ALA A 111 2.78 -1.97 -21.13
N ASP A 112 2.46 -1.73 -22.40
CA ASP A 112 3.31 -0.97 -23.33
C ASP A 112 3.53 0.47 -22.88
N ARG A 113 2.57 1.02 -22.11
CA ARG A 113 2.62 2.36 -21.53
C ARG A 113 2.20 2.29 -20.07
N PHE A 114 2.91 3.04 -19.23
CA PHE A 114 2.63 3.17 -17.81
C PHE A 114 2.92 4.61 -17.35
N PHE A 115 2.33 4.98 -16.23
CA PHE A 115 2.59 6.25 -15.57
C PHE A 115 3.66 6.08 -14.49
N VAL A 116 4.43 7.14 -14.25
CA VAL A 116 5.38 7.22 -13.14
C VAL A 116 5.08 8.50 -12.38
N ALA A 117 4.94 8.39 -11.06
CA ALA A 117 4.71 9.51 -10.17
C ALA A 117 5.58 9.37 -8.92
N TYR A 118 5.86 10.50 -8.29
CA TYR A 118 6.38 10.54 -6.93
C TYR A 118 5.23 10.27 -5.94
N GLY A 119 5.57 9.66 -4.79
CA GLY A 119 4.59 9.27 -3.76
C GLY A 119 4.33 10.35 -2.70
N ASP A 120 4.82 11.57 -2.94
CA ASP A 120 4.72 12.76 -2.08
C ASP A 120 4.13 13.95 -2.83
#